data_AF-A0A7D5H3E9-F1
#
_entry.id   AF-A0A7D5H3E9-F1
#
_cell.length_a   1.000
_cell.length_b   1.000
_cell.length_c   1.000
_cell.angle_alpha   90.00
_cell.angle_beta   90.00
_cell.angle_gamma   90.00
#
_symmetry.space_group_name_H-M   'P 1'
#
loop_
_entity.id
_entity.type
_entity.pdbx_description
1 polymer ?
#
loop_
_entity_poly.entity_id
_entity_poly.type
_entity_poly.pdbx_seq_one_letter_code
_entity_poly.pdbx_strand_id
1 'polypeptide(L)'
;MSTPSYDQHGKASALNTDDDSSPTQARDLRQVSIAGLVQNILVPADLPAGGARVQVYYDGMKAGDEVTLRWQTMLIAANLELTLTVEADGRPLAFTIPEAVLEVGLELDATAAYSVVRGPYLYRSLEREVLIRSILVVPLTICEVLDKQGPVANGGTTTSDYVVLYGTAMPDREVEVFRGSDSLKVVTVKENGSWLWPVERGAGSSTFTATARYAGDLVSNAWTITGGSVGPGGEQGDIEEEIV
;
A
#
# COMPACT_ATOMS: atom_id res chain seq x y z
N MET A 1 -53.72 65.63 -33.07
CA MET A 1 -53.61 64.68 -34.21
C MET A 1 -52.11 64.46 -34.40
N SER A 2 -51.48 63.33 -34.11
CA SER A 2 -51.86 62.02 -33.62
C SER A 2 -50.66 61.47 -32.83
N THR A 3 -50.91 60.62 -31.83
CA THR A 3 -49.89 59.83 -31.11
C THR A 3 -49.58 58.53 -31.92
N PRO A 4 -48.81 57.55 -31.38
CA PRO A 4 -47.47 57.15 -31.81
C PRO A 4 -47.46 55.81 -32.58
N SER A 5 -46.30 55.36 -33.08
CA SER A 5 -46.09 53.95 -33.44
C SER A 5 -45.02 53.36 -32.53
N TYR A 6 -45.40 52.26 -31.89
CA TYR A 6 -44.66 51.46 -30.93
C TYR A 6 -44.47 50.10 -31.60
N ASP A 7 -43.24 49.66 -31.79
CA ASP A 7 -42.97 48.27 -32.09
C ASP A 7 -43.13 47.45 -30.80
N GLN A 8 -44.19 46.65 -30.80
CA GLN A 8 -44.44 45.68 -29.76
C GLN A 8 -43.42 44.56 -29.90
N HIS A 9 -42.40 44.54 -29.04
CA HIS A 9 -41.93 43.37 -28.30
C HIS A 9 -40.89 43.86 -27.28
N GLY A 10 -41.29 43.90 -26.01
CA GLY A 10 -40.55 44.57 -24.95
C GLY A 10 -39.18 43.98 -24.59
N LYS A 11 -38.36 44.87 -24.03
CA LYS A 11 -37.19 44.71 -23.15
C LYS A 11 -35.78 44.95 -23.75
N ALA A 12 -35.31 46.16 -23.43
CA ALA A 12 -34.08 46.54 -22.73
C ALA A 12 -32.70 46.32 -23.40
N SER A 13 -31.93 47.40 -23.50
CA SER A 13 -30.57 47.47 -22.93
C SER A 13 -30.09 48.93 -22.89
N ALA A 14 -30.23 49.55 -21.72
CA ALA A 14 -29.48 50.75 -21.38
C ALA A 14 -28.40 50.36 -20.36
N LEU A 15 -27.18 50.80 -20.65
CA LEU A 15 -26.12 51.21 -19.72
C LEU A 15 -25.71 50.24 -18.59
N ASN A 16 -24.48 49.75 -18.68
CA ASN A 16 -23.48 49.84 -17.59
C ASN A 16 -22.13 49.35 -18.13
N THR A 17 -21.15 50.26 -18.26
CA THR A 17 -19.98 50.34 -17.36
C THR A 17 -19.31 49.00 -17.17
N ASP A 18 -18.10 48.89 -17.69
CA ASP A 18 -17.13 47.84 -17.38
C ASP A 18 -16.95 47.73 -15.85
N ASP A 19 -17.86 47.01 -15.21
CA ASP A 19 -17.74 46.50 -13.87
C ASP A 19 -17.11 45.12 -14.01
N ASP A 20 -15.78 45.12 -14.10
CA ASP A 20 -14.91 43.95 -13.94
C ASP A 20 -14.91 43.47 -12.47
N SER A 21 -16.12 43.34 -11.91
CA SER A 21 -16.43 42.72 -10.63
C SER A 21 -17.29 41.48 -10.85
N SER A 22 -17.18 40.85 -12.02
CA SER A 22 -17.60 39.46 -12.16
C SER A 22 -16.69 38.65 -11.22
N PRO A 23 -17.22 37.94 -10.20
CA PRO A 23 -16.40 37.09 -9.36
C PRO A 23 -15.73 36.08 -10.29
N THR A 24 -14.44 36.30 -10.51
CA THR A 24 -13.55 35.45 -11.30
C THR A 24 -13.96 34.01 -11.12
N GLN A 25 -14.53 33.45 -12.18
CA GLN A 25 -14.60 32.05 -12.56
C GLN A 25 -13.90 31.15 -11.55
N ALA A 26 -14.64 30.27 -10.88
CA ALA A 26 -14.12 29.22 -10.02
C ALA A 26 -12.84 28.65 -10.64
N ARG A 27 -11.68 29.10 -10.17
CA ARG A 27 -10.39 28.58 -10.62
C ARG A 27 -10.28 27.25 -9.93
N ASP A 28 -10.79 26.20 -10.57
CA ASP A 28 -10.75 24.84 -10.06
C ASP A 28 -9.30 24.54 -9.65
N LEU A 29 -9.08 24.41 -8.35
CA LEU A 29 -7.76 24.14 -7.82
C LEU A 29 -7.33 22.73 -8.23
N ARG A 30 -6.03 22.47 -8.22
CA ARG A 30 -5.48 21.17 -8.60
C ARG A 30 -6.06 20.07 -7.69
N GLN A 31 -6.10 18.83 -8.20
CA GLN A 31 -6.41 17.67 -7.36
C GLN A 31 -5.39 17.53 -6.22
N VAL A 32 -5.82 16.86 -5.15
CA VAL A 32 -4.91 16.44 -4.07
C VAL A 32 -3.88 15.42 -4.56
N SER A 33 -2.71 15.37 -3.92
CA SER A 33 -1.75 14.28 -4.07
C SER A 33 -1.87 13.31 -2.90
N ILE A 34 -2.00 12.01 -3.17
CA ILE A 34 -2.22 10.97 -2.15
C ILE A 34 -1.07 9.97 -2.24
N ALA A 35 -0.34 9.78 -1.15
CA ALA A 35 0.73 8.80 -1.06
C ALA A 35 0.17 7.36 -1.11
N GLY A 36 0.85 6.46 -1.82
CA GLY A 36 0.46 5.04 -1.94
C GLY A 36 -0.59 4.76 -3.03
N LEU A 37 -1.05 5.78 -3.76
CA LEU A 37 -2.04 5.61 -4.81
C LEU A 37 -1.40 5.06 -6.11
N VAL A 38 -1.88 3.93 -6.61
CA VAL A 38 -1.43 3.32 -7.87
C VAL A 38 -2.63 3.15 -8.80
N GLN A 39 -2.65 3.87 -9.94
CA GLN A 39 -3.77 3.84 -10.90
C GLN A 39 -5.16 4.03 -10.23
N ASN A 40 -5.23 4.97 -9.27
CA ASN A 40 -6.38 5.28 -8.41
C ASN A 40 -6.67 4.26 -7.30
N ILE A 41 -5.97 3.14 -7.22
CA ILE A 41 -6.14 2.15 -6.15
C ILE A 41 -5.30 2.55 -4.94
N LEU A 42 -5.93 2.54 -3.78
CA LEU A 42 -5.28 2.70 -2.48
C LEU A 42 -5.51 1.42 -1.68
N VAL A 43 -4.42 0.74 -1.32
CA VAL A 43 -4.46 -0.49 -0.50
C VAL A 43 -4.08 -0.13 0.92
N PRO A 44 -5.00 -0.14 1.89
CA PRO A 44 -4.71 0.30 3.26
C PRO A 44 -3.56 -0.46 3.91
N ALA A 45 -3.46 -1.77 3.66
CA ALA A 45 -2.40 -2.62 4.21
C ALA A 45 -0.98 -2.30 3.69
N ASP A 46 -0.86 -1.56 2.58
CA ASP A 46 0.44 -1.12 2.03
C ASP A 46 0.83 0.28 2.57
N LEU A 47 0.02 0.89 3.44
CA LEU A 47 0.25 2.20 4.02
C LEU A 47 1.01 2.15 5.35
N PRO A 48 1.67 3.24 5.76
CA PRO A 48 2.18 3.38 7.12
C PRO A 48 1.04 3.31 8.16
N ALA A 49 1.34 2.91 9.40
CA ALA A 49 0.38 2.75 10.51
C ALA A 49 -0.44 4.01 10.91
N GLY A 50 -0.21 5.15 10.25
CA GLY A 50 -1.03 6.36 10.40
C GLY A 50 -2.12 6.52 9.32
N GLY A 51 -2.11 5.70 8.27
CA GLY A 51 -2.97 5.82 7.10
C GLY A 51 -2.35 6.63 5.95
N ALA A 52 -3.20 7.10 5.03
CA ALA A 52 -2.76 7.74 3.80
C ALA A 52 -2.46 9.22 4.00
N ARG A 53 -1.25 9.65 3.63
CA ARG A 53 -0.88 11.06 3.64
C ARG A 53 -1.40 11.75 2.38
N VAL A 54 -2.14 12.83 2.57
CA VAL A 54 -2.70 13.68 1.50
C VAL A 54 -2.00 15.03 1.52
N GLN A 55 -1.28 15.35 0.45
CA GLN A 55 -0.63 16.64 0.28
C GLN A 55 -1.52 17.58 -0.53
N VAL A 56 -1.69 18.79 -0.01
CA VAL A 56 -2.44 19.86 -0.66
C VAL A 56 -1.51 21.04 -0.92
N TYR A 57 -1.46 21.45 -2.18
CA TYR A 57 -0.77 22.65 -2.64
C TYR A 57 -1.57 23.28 -3.78
N TYR A 58 -1.62 24.60 -3.82
CA TYR A 58 -2.24 25.36 -4.90
C TYR A 58 -1.51 26.64 -5.20
N ASP A 59 -1.69 27.12 -6.43
CA ASP A 59 -1.06 28.36 -6.87
C ASP A 59 -1.62 29.55 -6.10
N GLY A 60 -0.72 30.36 -5.54
CA GLY A 60 -1.08 31.53 -4.75
C GLY A 60 -1.55 31.22 -3.32
N MET A 61 -1.19 30.06 -2.75
CA MET A 61 -1.38 29.69 -1.34
C MET A 61 -0.74 30.71 -0.38
N LYS A 62 -1.51 31.22 0.57
CA LYS A 62 -1.10 32.30 1.49
C LYS A 62 -1.33 31.90 2.95
N ALA A 63 -0.49 32.41 3.84
CA ALA A 63 -0.68 32.28 5.27
C ALA A 63 -2.07 32.79 5.69
N GLY A 64 -2.76 32.02 6.53
CA GLY A 64 -4.11 32.32 6.98
C GLY A 64 -5.23 31.77 6.10
N ASP A 65 -4.94 31.20 4.93
CA ASP A 65 -5.94 30.46 4.17
C ASP A 65 -6.43 29.25 4.99
N GLU A 66 -7.76 29.09 5.11
CA GLU A 66 -8.35 27.90 5.72
C GLU A 66 -8.63 26.87 4.64
N VAL A 67 -8.07 25.68 4.80
CA VAL A 67 -8.15 24.61 3.80
C VAL A 67 -8.85 23.40 4.41
N THR A 68 -9.99 23.04 3.84
CA THR A 68 -10.79 21.89 4.26
C THR A 68 -10.64 20.77 3.26
N LEU A 69 -10.02 19.66 3.66
CA LEU A 69 -10.01 18.40 2.93
C LEU A 69 -11.29 17.63 3.24
N ARG A 70 -11.96 17.17 2.19
CA ARG A 70 -13.13 16.30 2.25
C ARG A 70 -12.80 14.98 1.57
N TRP A 71 -13.01 13.91 2.30
CA TRP A 71 -12.94 12.52 1.84
C TRP A 71 -14.34 11.94 1.95
N GLN A 72 -14.92 11.53 0.82
CA GLN A 72 -16.30 11.11 0.75
C GLN A 72 -16.41 9.76 0.05
N THR A 73 -17.23 8.89 0.60
CA THR A 73 -17.62 7.60 0.08
C THR A 73 -19.15 7.48 0.12
N MET A 74 -19.69 6.38 -0.41
CA MET A 74 -21.12 6.06 -0.23
C MET A 74 -21.50 5.68 1.21
N LEU A 75 -20.53 5.34 2.06
CA LEU A 75 -20.74 5.00 3.47
C LEU A 75 -20.33 6.17 4.36
N ILE A 76 -21.30 6.78 5.03
CA ILE A 76 -21.07 7.97 5.88
C ILE A 76 -20.01 7.70 6.97
N ALA A 77 -19.95 6.49 7.53
CA ALA A 77 -18.95 6.12 8.54
C ALA A 77 -17.50 6.12 8.00
N ALA A 78 -17.30 6.05 6.69
CA ALA A 78 -16.01 6.17 6.02
C ALA A 78 -15.75 7.57 5.43
N ASN A 79 -16.57 8.57 5.78
CA ASN A 79 -16.37 9.94 5.36
C ASN A 79 -15.55 10.71 6.40
N LEU A 80 -14.73 11.64 5.93
CA LEU A 80 -13.87 12.45 6.78
C LEU A 80 -13.79 13.88 6.24
N GLU A 81 -13.81 14.84 7.16
CA GLU A 81 -13.53 16.24 6.87
C GLU A 81 -12.48 16.76 7.86
N LEU A 82 -11.43 17.37 7.33
CA LEU A 82 -10.31 17.92 8.12
C LEU A 82 -10.03 19.33 7.64
N THR A 83 -9.84 20.27 8.57
CA THR A 83 -9.49 21.66 8.25
C THR A 83 -8.15 22.00 8.87
N LEU A 84 -7.27 22.59 8.07
CA LEU A 84 -5.98 23.15 8.50
C LEU A 84 -5.84 24.57 7.97
N THR A 85 -5.10 25.41 8.70
CA THR A 85 -4.76 26.76 8.26
C THR A 85 -3.34 26.77 7.70
N VAL A 86 -3.14 27.46 6.59
CA VAL A 86 -1.80 27.64 6.00
C VAL A 86 -0.96 28.51 6.94
N GLU A 87 0.17 27.97 7.41
CA GLU A 87 1.05 28.67 8.35
C GLU A 87 1.93 29.74 7.68
N ALA A 88 2.32 29.52 6.43
CA ALA A 88 3.23 30.39 5.68
C ALA A 88 2.93 30.29 4.17
N ASP A 89 3.18 31.39 3.45
CA ASP A 89 2.96 31.48 2.01
C ASP A 89 3.66 30.35 1.25
N GLY A 90 2.94 29.71 0.34
CA GLY A 90 3.45 28.61 -0.49
C GLY A 90 3.80 27.31 0.23
N ARG A 91 3.62 27.20 1.56
CA ARG A 91 3.93 25.98 2.31
C ARG A 91 2.80 24.95 2.14
N PRO A 92 3.07 23.75 1.55
CA PRO A 92 2.04 22.73 1.38
C PRO A 92 1.50 22.22 2.71
N LEU A 93 0.21 21.90 2.74
CA LEU A 93 -0.44 21.22 3.86
C LEU A 93 -0.36 19.71 3.69
N ALA A 94 -0.27 19.02 4.82
CA ALA A 94 -0.33 17.57 4.87
C ALA A 94 -1.46 17.15 5.80
N PHE A 95 -2.45 16.47 5.23
CA PHE A 95 -3.52 15.81 5.94
C PHE A 95 -3.23 14.30 6.00
N THR A 96 -3.95 13.61 6.87
CA THR A 96 -3.90 12.16 6.98
C THR A 96 -5.32 11.62 6.94
N ILE A 97 -5.60 10.71 6.01
CA ILE A 97 -6.80 9.86 6.08
C ILE A 97 -6.43 8.68 6.99
N PRO A 98 -6.99 8.59 8.21
CA PRO A 98 -6.60 7.56 9.16
C PRO A 98 -6.87 6.16 8.63
N GLU A 99 -6.04 5.21 9.01
CA GLU A 99 -6.19 3.79 8.65
C GLU A 99 -7.60 3.28 8.99
N ALA A 100 -8.14 3.59 10.16
CA ALA A 100 -9.49 3.20 10.55
C ALA A 100 -10.59 3.71 9.59
N VAL A 101 -10.45 4.89 8.99
CA VAL A 101 -11.41 5.41 8.00
C VAL A 101 -11.31 4.60 6.70
N LEU A 102 -10.08 4.23 6.31
CA LEU A 102 -9.82 3.41 5.13
C LEU A 102 -10.30 1.97 5.31
N GLU A 103 -10.16 1.40 6.51
CA GLU A 103 -10.67 0.07 6.86
C GLU A 103 -12.20 0.03 6.79
N VAL A 104 -12.88 1.04 7.36
CA VAL A 104 -14.36 1.15 7.27
C VAL A 104 -14.81 1.35 5.82
N GLY A 105 -14.00 2.02 5.00
CA GLY A 105 -14.26 2.27 3.59
C GLY A 105 -13.78 1.17 2.64
N LEU A 106 -13.30 0.03 3.13
CA LEU A 106 -12.72 -1.01 2.27
C LEU A 106 -13.71 -1.49 1.21
N GLU A 107 -13.23 -1.67 -0.02
CA GLU A 107 -14.01 -2.01 -1.22
C GLU A 107 -14.97 -0.91 -1.72
N LEU A 108 -14.95 0.28 -1.12
CA LEU A 108 -15.72 1.42 -1.61
C LEU A 108 -14.88 2.31 -2.52
N ASP A 109 -15.60 3.10 -3.32
CA ASP A 109 -15.03 4.21 -4.06
C ASP A 109 -15.14 5.47 -3.21
N ALA A 110 -14.06 6.26 -3.23
CA ALA A 110 -13.92 7.49 -2.51
C ALA A 110 -13.56 8.64 -3.45
N THR A 111 -13.98 9.83 -3.06
CA THR A 111 -13.61 11.09 -3.68
C THR A 111 -12.89 11.96 -2.66
N ALA A 112 -11.69 12.40 -3.00
CA ALA A 112 -10.93 13.37 -2.22
C ALA A 112 -10.91 14.73 -2.93
N ALA A 113 -11.35 15.77 -2.25
CA ALA A 113 -11.31 17.15 -2.75
C ALA A 113 -11.06 18.11 -1.59
N TYR A 114 -10.58 19.31 -1.87
CA TYR A 114 -10.45 20.34 -0.86
C TYR A 114 -11.07 21.66 -1.29
N SER A 115 -11.35 22.50 -0.32
CA SER A 115 -11.70 23.90 -0.54
C SER A 115 -10.80 24.83 0.24
N VAL A 116 -10.66 26.05 -0.26
CA VAL A 116 -9.87 27.11 0.36
C VAL A 116 -10.78 28.30 0.63
N VAL A 117 -10.82 28.75 1.88
CA VAL A 117 -11.48 30.00 2.28
C VAL A 117 -10.42 31.07 2.50
N ARG A 118 -10.57 32.19 1.80
CA ARG A 118 -9.75 33.39 1.96
C ARG A 118 -10.66 34.61 2.07
N GLY A 119 -10.93 35.05 3.30
CA GLY A 119 -11.91 36.12 3.54
C GLY A 119 -13.28 35.71 2.99
N PRO A 120 -13.90 36.47 2.06
CA PRO A 120 -15.21 36.12 1.50
C PRO A 120 -15.13 35.10 0.35
N TYR A 121 -13.93 34.74 -0.12
CA TYR A 121 -13.76 33.91 -1.30
C TYR A 121 -13.64 32.43 -0.93
N LEU A 122 -14.38 31.59 -1.66
CA LEU A 122 -14.31 30.13 -1.58
C LEU A 122 -13.81 29.58 -2.92
N TYR A 123 -12.72 28.84 -2.87
CA TYR A 123 -12.18 28.11 -4.01
C TYR A 123 -12.35 26.61 -3.78
N ARG A 124 -12.61 25.83 -4.83
CA ARG A 124 -12.75 24.37 -4.76
C ARG A 124 -11.73 23.72 -5.67
N SER A 125 -11.21 22.58 -5.25
CA SER A 125 -10.39 21.74 -6.11
C SER A 125 -11.21 20.90 -7.05
N LEU A 126 -10.55 20.40 -8.09
CA LEU A 126 -10.97 19.19 -8.77
C LEU A 126 -10.98 18.00 -7.80
N GLU A 127 -11.89 17.07 -8.07
CA GLU A 127 -12.05 15.83 -7.32
C GLU A 127 -10.99 14.80 -7.73
N ARG A 128 -10.45 14.06 -6.77
CA ARG A 128 -9.56 12.92 -6.99
C ARG A 128 -10.30 11.63 -6.65
N GLU A 129 -10.50 10.78 -7.65
CA GLU A 129 -11.06 9.44 -7.48
C GLU A 129 -10.04 8.51 -6.80
N VAL A 130 -10.53 7.72 -5.86
CA VAL A 130 -9.77 6.71 -5.13
C VAL A 130 -10.61 5.44 -4.99
N LEU A 131 -10.05 4.31 -5.37
CA LEU A 131 -10.63 2.99 -5.18
C LEU A 131 -9.96 2.39 -3.93
N ILE A 132 -10.69 2.33 -2.82
CA ILE A 132 -10.18 1.68 -1.61
C ILE A 132 -10.34 0.19 -1.83
N ARG A 133 -9.24 -0.54 -1.94
CA ARG A 133 -9.27 -1.98 -2.24
C ARG A 133 -8.40 -2.74 -1.28
N SER A 134 -8.84 -3.93 -0.94
CA SER A 134 -7.97 -4.91 -0.32
C SER A 134 -7.09 -5.53 -1.39
N ILE A 135 -5.97 -6.08 -0.94
CA ILE A 135 -5.27 -7.07 -1.73
C ILE A 135 -5.74 -8.45 -1.28
N LEU A 136 -5.85 -9.39 -2.22
CA LEU A 136 -6.04 -10.78 -1.84
C LEU A 136 -4.82 -11.21 -1.02
N VAL A 137 -4.99 -11.36 0.29
CA VAL A 137 -3.91 -11.82 1.16
C VAL A 137 -3.71 -13.31 0.93
N VAL A 138 -2.75 -13.63 0.06
CA VAL A 138 -2.23 -15.00 -0.05
C VAL A 138 -1.33 -15.24 1.17
N PRO A 139 -1.59 -16.29 1.99
CA PRO A 139 -0.75 -16.60 3.13
C PRO A 139 0.71 -16.75 2.71
N LEU A 140 1.62 -16.07 3.42
CA LEU A 140 3.04 -16.28 3.28
C LEU A 140 3.42 -17.60 3.96
N THR A 141 3.91 -18.56 3.18
CA THR A 141 4.30 -19.87 3.70
C THR A 141 5.69 -20.26 3.25
N ILE A 142 6.36 -21.05 4.09
CA ILE A 142 7.33 -22.05 3.66
C ILE A 142 6.55 -23.36 3.71
N CYS A 143 6.28 -23.98 2.57
CA CYS A 143 5.42 -25.15 2.46
C CYS A 143 6.20 -26.45 2.23
N GLU A 144 7.44 -26.36 1.72
CA GLU A 144 8.29 -27.52 1.50
C GLU A 144 9.77 -27.12 1.58
N VAL A 145 10.59 -28.02 2.11
CA VAL A 145 12.05 -27.90 2.10
C VAL A 145 12.61 -29.17 1.48
N LEU A 146 13.41 -29.02 0.42
CA LEU A 146 14.04 -30.13 -0.28
C LEU A 146 15.55 -30.14 -0.04
N ASP A 147 16.13 -31.30 0.20
CA ASP A 147 17.56 -31.55 0.07
C ASP A 147 17.85 -32.40 -1.18
N LYS A 148 19.09 -32.87 -1.34
CA LYS A 148 19.47 -33.72 -2.49
C LYS A 148 18.84 -35.12 -2.47
N GLN A 149 18.30 -35.56 -1.33
CA GLN A 149 17.60 -36.83 -1.15
C GLN A 149 16.07 -36.69 -1.25
N GLY A 150 15.53 -35.48 -1.12
CA GLY A 150 14.12 -35.18 -1.29
C GLY A 150 13.56 -34.30 -0.17
N PRO A 151 12.25 -34.41 0.15
CA PRO A 151 11.63 -33.58 1.17
C PRO A 151 12.18 -33.82 2.58
N VAL A 152 12.52 -32.73 3.25
CA VAL A 152 12.91 -32.69 4.67
C VAL A 152 11.75 -32.10 5.47
N ALA A 153 11.08 -32.94 6.26
CA ALA A 153 9.96 -32.52 7.10
C ALA A 153 10.36 -31.41 8.09
N ASN A 154 9.41 -30.60 8.54
CA ASN A 154 9.64 -29.62 9.61
C ASN A 154 10.03 -30.34 10.92
N GLY A 155 11.14 -29.92 11.52
CA GLY A 155 11.81 -30.59 12.63
C GLY A 155 12.71 -31.76 12.21
N GLY A 156 12.83 -32.02 10.90
CA GLY A 156 13.59 -33.13 10.33
C GLY A 156 15.11 -32.94 10.39
N THR A 157 15.83 -34.00 9.98
CA THR A 157 17.28 -33.99 9.86
C THR A 157 17.72 -34.17 8.41
N THR A 158 18.83 -33.57 8.02
CA THR A 158 19.47 -33.80 6.73
C THR A 158 20.99 -33.77 6.87
N THR A 159 21.67 -34.54 6.03
CA THR A 159 23.14 -34.53 5.90
C THR A 159 23.63 -33.58 4.81
N SER A 160 22.71 -32.86 4.16
CA SER A 160 23.03 -31.91 3.10
C SER A 160 23.39 -30.53 3.68
N ASP A 161 24.41 -29.89 3.11
CA ASP A 161 24.80 -28.52 3.49
C ASP A 161 23.90 -27.45 2.86
N TYR A 162 23.11 -27.82 1.85
CA TYR A 162 22.18 -26.96 1.14
C TYR A 162 20.79 -27.57 1.08
N VAL A 163 19.79 -26.71 1.17
CA VAL A 163 18.39 -27.05 0.95
C VAL A 163 17.74 -26.02 0.03
N VAL A 164 16.60 -26.36 -0.55
CA VAL A 164 15.76 -25.44 -1.32
C VAL A 164 14.49 -25.21 -0.53
N LEU A 165 14.22 -23.95 -0.18
CA LEU A 165 12.96 -23.55 0.41
C LEU A 165 11.95 -23.29 -0.70
N TYR A 166 10.75 -23.86 -0.55
CA TYR A 166 9.59 -23.56 -1.40
C TYR A 166 8.50 -22.93 -0.55
N GLY A 167 7.84 -21.94 -1.14
CA GLY A 167 6.79 -21.22 -0.46
C GLY A 167 5.77 -20.61 -1.40
N THR A 168 4.69 -20.14 -0.78
CA THR A 168 3.67 -19.34 -1.45
C THR A 168 3.62 -17.95 -0.83
N ALA A 169 3.30 -16.95 -1.65
CA ALA A 169 3.00 -15.61 -1.20
C ALA A 169 2.20 -14.87 -2.29
N MET A 170 1.98 -13.58 -2.11
CA MET A 170 1.26 -12.76 -3.08
C MET A 170 2.06 -12.60 -4.37
N PRO A 171 1.46 -12.85 -5.56
CA PRO A 171 2.14 -12.68 -6.85
C PRO A 171 2.77 -11.31 -7.04
N ASP A 172 3.93 -11.27 -7.72
CA ASP A 172 4.67 -10.06 -8.10
C ASP A 172 5.08 -9.16 -6.93
N ARG A 173 5.15 -9.73 -5.73
CA ARG A 173 5.61 -9.04 -4.52
C ARG A 173 6.90 -9.62 -3.98
N GLU A 174 7.51 -8.93 -3.03
CA GLU A 174 8.77 -9.34 -2.42
C GLU A 174 8.57 -9.97 -1.04
N VAL A 175 9.33 -11.02 -0.77
CA VAL A 175 9.47 -11.65 0.54
C VAL A 175 10.93 -11.65 0.94
N GLU A 176 11.22 -11.49 2.23
CA GLU A 176 12.56 -11.54 2.79
C GLU A 176 12.71 -12.82 3.63
N VAL A 177 13.71 -13.63 3.32
CA VAL A 177 13.97 -14.92 3.95
C VAL A 177 15.02 -14.75 5.05
N PHE A 178 14.76 -15.33 6.20
CA PHE A 178 15.61 -15.28 7.39
C PHE A 178 16.03 -16.67 7.84
N ARG A 179 17.20 -16.76 8.49
CA ARG A 179 17.59 -17.89 9.35
C ARG A 179 17.81 -17.37 10.76
N GLY A 180 16.93 -17.71 11.69
CA GLY A 180 16.88 -17.05 13.00
C GLY A 180 16.64 -15.55 12.84
N SER A 181 17.56 -14.71 13.31
CA SER A 181 17.53 -13.25 13.12
C SER A 181 18.25 -12.75 11.86
N ASP A 182 18.97 -13.64 11.15
CA ASP A 182 19.82 -13.22 10.04
C ASP A 182 19.00 -13.12 8.75
N SER A 183 18.92 -11.91 8.18
CA SER A 183 18.38 -11.72 6.83
C SER A 183 19.33 -12.34 5.80
N LEU A 184 18.78 -13.22 4.96
CA LEU A 184 19.54 -13.93 3.95
C LEU A 184 19.29 -13.37 2.55
N LYS A 185 18.03 -13.14 2.18
CA LYS A 185 17.67 -12.80 0.80
C LYS A 185 16.28 -12.20 0.68
N VAL A 186 16.15 -11.17 -0.16
CA VAL A 186 14.86 -10.74 -0.74
C VAL A 186 14.60 -11.50 -2.04
N VAL A 187 13.43 -12.12 -2.14
CA VAL A 187 12.96 -12.95 -3.26
C VAL A 187 11.68 -12.36 -3.84
N THR A 188 11.63 -12.20 -5.16
CA THR A 188 10.40 -11.82 -5.87
C THR A 188 9.54 -13.07 -6.12
N VAL A 189 8.28 -12.99 -5.73
CA VAL A 189 7.29 -14.04 -5.90
C VAL A 189 6.82 -14.04 -7.34
N LYS A 190 6.72 -15.22 -7.95
CA LYS A 190 6.28 -15.37 -9.34
C LYS A 190 4.79 -15.00 -9.48
N GLU A 191 4.37 -14.73 -10.70
CA GLU A 191 2.96 -14.45 -11.05
C GLU A 191 1.97 -15.52 -10.56
N ASN A 192 2.42 -16.79 -10.46
CA ASN A 192 1.60 -17.88 -9.95
C ASN A 192 1.58 -18.00 -8.40
N GLY A 193 2.16 -17.03 -7.69
CA GLY A 193 2.22 -16.99 -6.22
C GLY A 193 3.30 -17.88 -5.60
N SER A 194 4.11 -18.58 -6.40
CA SER A 194 5.20 -19.42 -5.87
C SER A 194 6.52 -18.67 -5.79
N TRP A 195 7.31 -18.99 -4.76
CA TRP A 195 8.70 -18.57 -4.64
C TRP A 195 9.56 -19.76 -4.21
N LEU A 196 10.83 -19.71 -4.59
CA LEU A 196 11.81 -20.71 -4.20
C LEU A 196 13.17 -20.06 -3.97
N TRP A 197 13.93 -20.60 -3.03
CA TRP A 197 15.28 -20.12 -2.75
C TRP A 197 16.21 -21.25 -2.28
N PRO A 198 17.28 -21.55 -3.04
CA PRO A 198 18.38 -22.38 -2.55
C PRO A 198 19.16 -21.65 -1.45
N VAL A 199 19.39 -22.32 -0.34
CA VAL A 199 20.03 -21.73 0.83
C VAL A 199 20.95 -22.73 1.52
N GLU A 200 22.05 -22.23 2.08
CA GLU A 200 22.84 -23.04 3.01
C GLU A 200 21.99 -23.43 4.22
N ARG A 201 22.09 -24.68 4.64
CA ARG A 201 21.36 -25.18 5.81
C ARG A 201 21.76 -24.43 7.08
N GLY A 202 23.04 -24.10 7.24
CA GLY A 202 23.65 -23.60 8.48
C GLY A 202 24.18 -24.72 9.37
N ALA A 203 24.94 -24.41 10.41
CA ALA A 203 25.43 -25.42 11.37
C ALA A 203 24.34 -25.79 12.40
N GLY A 204 24.36 -27.04 12.89
CA GLY A 204 23.44 -27.46 13.97
C GLY A 204 21.96 -27.43 13.56
N SER A 205 21.10 -26.91 14.43
CA SER A 205 19.68 -26.65 14.12
C SER A 205 19.53 -25.26 13.49
N SER A 206 18.75 -25.17 12.43
CA SER A 206 18.47 -23.91 11.72
C SER A 206 16.98 -23.76 11.48
N THR A 207 16.45 -22.59 11.82
CA THR A 207 15.04 -22.24 11.66
C THR A 207 14.92 -21.15 10.61
N PHE A 208 14.13 -21.42 9.58
CA PHE A 208 13.83 -20.50 8.49
C PHE A 208 12.46 -19.88 8.67
N THR A 209 12.37 -18.58 8.39
CA THR A 209 11.13 -17.81 8.29
C THR A 209 11.20 -16.91 7.06
N ALA A 210 10.05 -16.46 6.59
CA ALA A 210 9.95 -15.41 5.59
C ALA A 210 9.05 -14.28 6.10
N THR A 211 9.38 -13.03 5.75
CA THR A 211 8.50 -11.87 5.97
C THR A 211 8.09 -11.25 4.64
N ALA A 212 6.83 -10.85 4.53
CA ALA A 212 6.36 -10.09 3.38
C ALA A 212 6.93 -8.66 3.46
N ARG A 213 7.27 -8.07 2.32
CA ARG A 213 7.60 -6.63 2.23
C ARG A 213 6.41 -5.82 1.71
N TYR A 214 5.21 -6.26 2.08
CA TYR A 214 3.91 -5.78 1.63
C TYR A 214 2.86 -6.15 2.69
N ALA A 215 1.68 -5.53 2.63
CA ALA A 215 0.53 -5.86 3.48
C ALA A 215 0.86 -6.05 4.99
N GLY A 216 1.58 -5.11 5.59
CA GLY A 216 1.83 -5.11 7.05
C GLY A 216 2.76 -6.22 7.57
N ASP A 217 3.80 -6.59 6.79
CA ASP A 217 4.91 -7.46 7.22
C ASP A 217 4.50 -8.86 7.72
N LEU A 218 3.58 -9.53 6.99
CA LEU A 218 3.18 -10.92 7.26
C LEU A 218 4.40 -11.84 7.46
N VAL A 219 4.35 -12.73 8.45
CA VAL A 219 5.44 -13.68 8.75
C VAL A 219 4.96 -15.12 8.51
N SER A 220 5.80 -15.93 7.86
CA SER A 220 5.51 -17.36 7.68
C SER A 220 5.58 -18.12 8.99
N ASN A 221 4.97 -19.30 9.03
CA ASN A 221 5.34 -20.30 10.02
C ASN A 221 6.84 -20.64 9.89
N ALA A 222 7.45 -21.00 11.03
CA ALA A 222 8.85 -21.39 11.08
C ALA A 222 9.06 -22.82 10.56
N TRP A 223 10.11 -23.01 9.74
CA TRP A 223 10.57 -24.33 9.30
C TRP A 223 11.95 -24.62 9.87
N THR A 224 12.04 -25.61 10.76
CA THR A 224 13.29 -25.98 11.43
C THR A 224 13.84 -27.27 10.83
N ILE A 225 15.15 -27.29 10.55
CA ILE A 225 15.88 -28.51 10.14
C ILE A 225 17.20 -28.61 10.89
N THR A 226 17.63 -29.83 11.18
CA THR A 226 18.86 -30.12 11.93
C THR A 226 19.88 -30.87 11.08
N GLY A 227 21.16 -30.56 11.27
CA GLY A 227 22.25 -31.31 10.65
C GLY A 227 22.34 -32.72 11.23
N GLY A 228 22.20 -33.73 10.39
CA GLY A 228 22.47 -35.11 10.77
C GLY A 228 23.98 -35.39 10.75
N SER A 229 24.49 -36.09 11.75
CA SER A 229 25.82 -36.70 11.67
C SER A 229 25.74 -37.96 10.82
N VAL A 230 26.60 -38.11 9.82
CA VAL A 230 26.85 -39.44 9.24
C VAL A 230 27.51 -40.27 10.35
N GLY A 231 26.81 -41.28 10.85
CA GLY A 231 27.41 -42.24 11.79
C GLY A 231 28.59 -42.96 11.13
N PRO A 232 29.64 -43.35 11.87
CA PRO A 232 30.76 -44.08 11.29
C PRO A 232 30.28 -45.45 10.79
N GLY A 233 30.12 -45.60 9.48
CA GLY A 233 29.89 -46.89 8.85
C GLY A 233 31.22 -47.52 8.44
N GLY A 234 31.66 -48.54 9.18
CA GLY A 234 32.77 -49.39 8.76
C GLY A 234 33.46 -50.13 9.89
N GLU A 235 32.90 -51.26 10.32
CA GLU A 235 33.75 -52.36 10.79
C GLU A 235 33.16 -53.67 10.25
N GLN A 236 33.82 -54.16 9.20
CA GLN A 236 33.66 -55.52 8.69
C GLN A 236 34.33 -56.44 9.71
N GLY A 237 33.55 -56.94 10.67
CA GLY A 237 34.00 -57.90 11.67
C GLY A 237 33.91 -59.34 11.15
N ASP A 238 35.07 -59.82 10.72
CA ASP A 238 35.62 -61.18 10.81
C ASP A 238 34.76 -62.43 10.52
N ILE A 239 35.21 -63.13 9.48
CA ILE A 239 35.02 -64.55 9.23
C ILE A 239 35.84 -65.38 10.23
N GLU A 240 35.20 -66.06 11.18
CA GLU A 240 35.82 -67.22 11.82
C GLU A 240 35.44 -68.49 11.04
N GLU A 241 36.33 -68.86 10.11
CA GLU A 241 36.56 -70.26 9.73
C GLU A 241 37.39 -70.91 10.84
N GLU A 242 36.86 -71.90 11.54
CA GLU A 242 37.70 -73.02 12.00
C GLU A 242 36.91 -74.33 11.93
N ILE A 243 37.25 -75.11 10.91
CA ILE A 243 37.00 -76.55 10.81
C ILE A 243 38.18 -77.23 11.52
N VAL A 244 37.93 -77.97 12.60
CA VAL A 244 38.51 -79.31 12.89
C VAL A 244 37.50 -80.12 13.69
#